data_AF-A0A259PIN1-F1
#
_entry.id   AF-A0A259PIN1-F1
#
_cell.length_a   1.000
_cell.length_b   1.000
_cell.length_c   1.000
_cell.angle_alpha   90.00
_cell.angle_beta   90.00
_cell.angle_gamma   90.00
#
_symmetry.space_group_name_H-M   'P 1'
#
loop_
_entity.id
_entity.type
_entity.pdbx_description
1 polymer ?
#
loop_
_entity_poly.entity_id
_entity_poly.type
_entity_poly.pdbx_seq_one_letter_code
_entity_poly.pdbx_strand_id
1 'polypeptide(L)'
;MKQYNILFLCTHNSARSVLGEALASTHSSGRFVGYSAGSTPGTQVNPFAKEIALELGYDEGKLRSKSWDEFGLPDAPKMDFIVTVCDNAAGEQCPFWPGKPSTAHWGFPDPSQVQGTDLEKRAAFNEVKNGLKRRLDILAAMPLEKLDSMSLKEIHTKA
;
A
#
# COMPACT_ATOMS: atom_id res chain seq x y z
N MET A 1 -17.26 1.56 13.57
CA MET A 1 -16.35 2.66 13.16
C MET A 1 -16.26 2.66 11.65
N LYS A 2 -16.15 3.84 11.00
CA LYS A 2 -15.88 3.91 9.56
C LYS A 2 -14.50 3.32 9.27
N GLN A 3 -14.43 2.43 8.30
CA GLN A 3 -13.16 1.92 7.76
C GLN A 3 -12.78 2.71 6.51
N TYR A 4 -11.48 2.89 6.30
CA TYR A 4 -10.91 3.57 5.14
C TYR A 4 -10.17 2.57 4.27
N ASN A 5 -10.51 2.55 2.99
CA ASN A 5 -9.87 1.70 1.99
C ASN A 5 -8.57 2.38 1.50
N ILE A 6 -7.45 1.67 1.61
CA ILE A 6 -6.12 2.15 1.19
C ILE A 6 -5.59 1.24 0.09
N LEU A 7 -5.32 1.80 -1.10
CA LEU A 7 -4.68 1.09 -2.20
C LEU A 7 -3.18 1.38 -2.26
N PHE A 8 -2.37 0.34 -2.09
CA PHE A 8 -0.92 0.41 -2.24
C PHE A 8 -0.49 0.02 -3.65
N LEU A 9 0.22 0.90 -4.33
CA LEU A 9 0.67 0.71 -5.71
C LEU A 9 2.18 0.53 -5.80
N CYS A 10 2.61 -0.53 -6.48
CA CYS A 10 3.98 -0.67 -6.96
C CYS A 10 4.00 -1.34 -8.33
N THR A 11 5.12 -1.38 -9.04
CA THR A 11 5.18 -1.93 -10.41
C THR A 11 4.68 -3.38 -10.49
N HIS A 12 5.24 -4.31 -9.70
CA HIS A 12 4.96 -5.75 -9.85
C HIS A 12 3.94 -6.33 -8.88
N ASN A 13 3.47 -5.55 -7.90
CA ASN A 13 2.62 -6.06 -6.83
C ASN A 13 3.08 -7.38 -6.20
N SER A 14 4.37 -7.44 -5.83
CA SER A 14 4.99 -8.68 -5.33
C SER A 14 5.60 -8.52 -3.92
N ALA A 15 6.09 -7.33 -3.56
CA ALA A 15 6.78 -7.09 -2.29
C ALA A 15 6.17 -5.92 -1.49
N ARG A 16 6.63 -4.69 -1.72
CA ARG A 16 6.29 -3.49 -0.95
C ARG A 16 4.79 -3.25 -0.82
N SER A 17 4.04 -3.30 -1.93
CA SER A 17 2.60 -3.02 -1.89
C SER A 17 1.81 -4.12 -1.18
N VAL A 18 2.23 -5.37 -1.28
CA VAL A 18 1.64 -6.51 -0.54
C VAL A 18 1.86 -6.35 0.97
N LEU A 19 3.05 -5.93 1.39
CA LEU A 19 3.31 -5.61 2.80
C LEU A 19 2.42 -4.46 3.29
N GLY A 20 2.18 -3.44 2.45
CA GLY A 20 1.26 -2.35 2.76
C GLY A 20 -0.18 -2.83 2.95
N GLU A 21 -0.69 -3.67 2.04
CA GLU A 21 -2.02 -4.29 2.12
C GLU A 21 -2.18 -5.11 3.40
N ALA A 22 -1.20 -5.95 3.72
CA ALA A 22 -1.22 -6.77 4.93
C ALA A 22 -1.22 -5.90 6.19
N LEU A 23 -0.27 -4.96 6.31
CA LEU A 23 -0.15 -4.07 7.48
C LEU A 23 -1.38 -3.22 7.71
N ALA A 24 -1.99 -2.68 6.64
CA ALA A 24 -3.20 -1.87 6.78
C ALA A 24 -4.37 -2.74 7.24
N SER A 25 -4.57 -3.92 6.64
CA SER A 25 -5.70 -4.79 6.95
C SER A 25 -5.62 -5.43 8.33
N THR A 26 -4.41 -5.63 8.85
CA THR A 26 -4.17 -6.20 10.19
C THR A 26 -3.85 -5.13 11.25
N HIS A 27 -3.99 -3.85 10.89
CA HIS A 27 -3.66 -2.74 11.78
C HIS A 27 -4.55 -2.76 13.03
N SER A 28 -3.94 -2.60 14.21
CA SER A 28 -4.63 -2.71 15.51
C SER A 28 -5.74 -1.69 15.74
N SER A 29 -5.73 -0.56 15.02
CA SER A 29 -6.80 0.44 15.09
C SER A 29 -8.13 -0.04 14.50
N GLY A 30 -8.12 -1.08 13.64
CA GLY A 30 -9.31 -1.56 12.91
C GLY A 30 -9.92 -0.55 11.93
N ARG A 31 -9.23 0.58 11.68
CA ARG A 31 -9.73 1.70 10.85
C ARG A 31 -9.45 1.51 9.36
N PHE A 32 -8.64 0.54 8.96
CA PHE A 32 -8.15 0.42 7.59
C PHE A 32 -8.51 -0.92 6.96
N VAL A 33 -8.77 -0.89 5.67
CA VAL A 33 -8.80 -2.06 4.81
C VAL A 33 -7.76 -1.84 3.72
N GLY A 34 -6.74 -2.69 3.71
CA GLY A 34 -5.66 -2.61 2.74
C GLY A 34 -6.01 -3.34 1.45
N TYR A 35 -5.60 -2.73 0.34
CA TYR A 35 -5.58 -3.31 -0.99
C TYR A 35 -4.22 -3.03 -1.61
N SER A 36 -3.78 -3.86 -2.54
CA SER A 36 -2.57 -3.59 -3.30
C SER A 36 -2.75 -3.90 -4.77
N ALA A 37 -1.97 -3.26 -5.62
CA ALA A 37 -1.96 -3.57 -7.05
C ALA A 37 -0.66 -3.13 -7.70
N GLY A 38 -0.52 -3.46 -8.98
CA GLY A 38 0.58 -2.98 -9.78
C GLY A 38 0.24 -2.75 -11.24
N SER A 39 1.07 -1.93 -11.88
CA SER A 39 0.93 -1.56 -13.29
C SER A 39 1.38 -2.68 -14.23
N THR A 40 2.32 -3.52 -13.80
CA THR A 40 2.74 -4.73 -14.50
C THR A 40 2.85 -5.85 -13.47
N PRO A 41 1.72 -6.41 -12.98
CA PRO A 41 1.74 -7.37 -11.90
C PRO A 41 2.59 -8.60 -12.26
N GLY A 42 3.40 -9.04 -11.29
CA GLY A 42 4.15 -10.29 -11.41
C GLY A 42 3.23 -11.50 -11.35
N THR A 43 3.80 -12.69 -11.54
CA THR A 43 3.06 -13.95 -11.47
C THR A 43 2.77 -14.40 -10.04
N GLN A 44 3.58 -13.96 -9.07
CA GLN A 44 3.49 -14.37 -7.68
C GLN A 44 3.98 -13.30 -6.70
N VAL A 45 3.43 -13.38 -5.48
CA VAL A 45 3.93 -12.63 -4.32
C VAL A 45 5.31 -13.14 -3.94
N ASN A 46 6.20 -12.22 -3.58
CA ASN A 46 7.55 -12.54 -3.13
C ASN A 46 7.48 -13.40 -1.85
N PRO A 47 8.27 -14.49 -1.74
CA PRO A 47 8.20 -15.39 -0.58
C PRO A 47 8.39 -14.70 0.77
N PHE A 48 9.31 -13.74 0.89
CA PHE A 48 9.53 -13.01 2.15
C PHE A 48 8.38 -12.06 2.48
N ALA A 49 7.77 -11.44 1.46
CA ALA A 49 6.56 -10.64 1.67
C ALA A 49 5.37 -11.50 2.10
N LYS A 50 5.22 -12.70 1.50
CA LYS A 50 4.22 -13.69 1.89
C LYS A 50 4.42 -14.14 3.33
N GLU A 51 5.63 -14.56 3.69
CA GLU A 51 6.00 -14.98 5.06
C GLU A 51 5.58 -13.92 6.08
N ILE A 52 6.04 -12.67 5.89
CA ILE A 52 5.73 -11.56 6.79
C ILE A 52 4.24 -11.25 6.84
N ALA A 53 3.53 -11.28 5.70
CA ALA A 53 2.09 -11.04 5.69
C ALA A 53 1.32 -12.06 6.54
N LEU A 54 1.71 -13.34 6.46
CA LEU A 54 1.12 -14.40 7.27
C LEU A 54 1.46 -14.24 8.76
N GLU A 55 2.70 -13.86 9.10
CA GLU A 55 3.09 -13.53 10.48
C GLU A 55 2.27 -12.37 11.08
N LEU A 56 1.87 -11.41 10.24
CA LEU A 56 0.99 -10.31 10.64
C LEU A 56 -0.48 -10.74 10.83
N GLY A 57 -0.81 -12.00 10.54
CA GLY A 57 -2.18 -12.52 10.61
C GLY A 57 -3.03 -12.20 9.38
N TYR A 58 -2.41 -11.86 8.25
CA TYR A 58 -3.14 -11.61 7.00
C TYR A 58 -3.62 -12.93 6.37
N ASP A 59 -4.78 -12.87 5.72
CA ASP A 59 -5.42 -14.03 5.09
C ASP A 59 -4.63 -14.51 3.87
N GLU A 60 -4.13 -15.73 3.92
CA GLU A 60 -3.38 -16.35 2.81
C GLU A 60 -4.20 -16.39 1.51
N GLY A 61 -5.51 -16.62 1.60
CA GLY A 61 -6.39 -16.69 0.43
C GLY A 61 -6.50 -15.38 -0.35
N LYS A 62 -6.09 -14.26 0.26
CA LYS A 62 -6.09 -12.93 -0.38
C LYS A 62 -4.74 -12.54 -0.99
N LEU A 63 -3.67 -13.30 -0.70
CA LEU A 63 -2.33 -13.02 -1.20
C LEU A 63 -2.20 -13.40 -2.66
N ARG A 64 -2.22 -12.39 -3.53
CA ARG A 64 -1.94 -12.53 -4.96
C ARG A 64 -1.40 -11.24 -5.54
N SER A 65 -0.64 -11.36 -6.62
CA SER A 65 -0.28 -10.23 -7.48
C SER A 65 -1.46 -9.90 -8.40
N LYS A 66 -1.83 -8.62 -8.48
CA LYS A 66 -3.03 -8.16 -9.19
C LYS A 66 -2.82 -6.84 -9.91
N SER A 67 -3.48 -6.69 -11.07
CA SER A 67 -3.41 -5.45 -11.85
C SER A 67 -4.19 -4.36 -11.14
N TRP A 68 -3.71 -3.13 -11.24
CA TRP A 68 -4.42 -1.97 -10.77
C TRP A 68 -5.72 -1.68 -11.56
N ASP A 69 -5.91 -2.30 -12.72
CA ASP A 69 -7.09 -2.15 -13.57
C ASP A 69 -8.33 -2.72 -12.87
N GLU A 70 -8.14 -3.74 -12.04
CA GLU A 70 -9.19 -4.35 -11.21
C GLU A 70 -9.85 -3.30 -10.29
N PHE A 71 -9.11 -2.27 -9.90
CA PHE A 71 -9.59 -1.21 -9.00
C PHE A 71 -10.19 0.00 -9.75
N GLY A 72 -10.13 -0.01 -11.09
CA GLY A 72 -10.80 0.97 -11.95
C GLY A 72 -12.20 0.55 -12.41
N LEU A 73 -12.62 -0.69 -12.11
CA LEU A 73 -13.92 -1.22 -12.52
C LEU A 73 -15.09 -0.57 -11.75
N PRO A 74 -16.30 -0.50 -12.34
CA PRO A 74 -17.46 0.14 -11.70
C PRO A 74 -17.87 -0.49 -10.35
N ASP A 75 -17.63 -1.78 -10.18
CA ASP A 75 -17.93 -2.57 -8.99
C ASP A 75 -16.73 -2.70 -8.03
N ALA A 76 -15.58 -2.10 -8.38
CA ALA A 76 -14.42 -2.11 -7.53
C ALA A 76 -14.68 -1.38 -6.20
N PRO A 77 -14.00 -1.80 -5.11
CA PRO A 77 -14.08 -1.07 -3.86
C PRO A 77 -13.62 0.38 -4.06
N LYS A 78 -14.33 1.34 -3.47
CA LYS A 78 -13.97 2.75 -3.56
C LYS A 78 -12.81 3.04 -2.62
N MET A 79 -11.73 3.59 -3.15
CA MET A 79 -10.54 3.93 -2.37
C MET A 79 -10.73 5.29 -1.70
N ASP A 80 -10.36 5.39 -0.42
CA ASP A 80 -10.24 6.66 0.29
C ASP A 80 -8.82 7.22 0.12
N PHE A 81 -7.82 6.32 0.10
CA PHE A 81 -6.41 6.65 -0.04
C PHE A 81 -5.73 5.81 -1.12
N ILE A 82 -4.81 6.43 -1.85
CA ILE A 82 -3.89 5.75 -2.76
C ILE A 82 -2.46 6.09 -2.36
N VAL A 83 -1.65 5.06 -2.15
CA VAL A 83 -0.28 5.17 -1.71
C VAL A 83 0.64 4.50 -2.73
N THR A 84 1.48 5.28 -3.40
CA THR A 84 2.55 4.73 -4.24
C THR A 84 3.77 4.44 -3.37
N VAL A 85 4.33 3.23 -3.49
CA VAL A 85 5.45 2.76 -2.65
C VAL A 85 6.75 2.51 -3.42
N CYS A 86 6.73 2.72 -4.74
CA CYS A 86 7.92 2.83 -5.57
C CYS A 86 7.89 4.11 -6.40
N ASP A 87 9.06 4.64 -6.73
CA ASP A 87 9.20 5.88 -7.48
C ASP A 87 8.60 5.75 -8.89
N ASN A 88 8.74 4.57 -9.52
CA ASN A 88 8.12 4.28 -10.80
C ASN A 88 6.59 4.41 -10.75
N ALA A 89 5.93 3.86 -9.72
CA ALA A 89 4.47 3.98 -9.59
C ALA A 89 4.02 5.43 -9.28
N ALA A 90 4.89 6.26 -8.72
CA ALA A 90 4.60 7.68 -8.51
C ALA A 90 4.70 8.51 -9.80
N GLY A 91 5.57 8.09 -10.74
CA GLY A 91 5.77 8.76 -12.02
C GLY A 91 4.86 8.28 -13.16
N GLU A 92 4.16 7.16 -12.97
CA GLU A 92 3.22 6.62 -13.95
C GLU A 92 1.88 7.38 -13.96
N GLN A 93 1.30 7.55 -15.14
CA GLN A 93 -0.01 8.18 -15.29
C GLN A 93 -1.08 7.26 -14.70
N CYS A 94 -1.44 7.52 -13.44
CA CYS A 94 -2.43 6.74 -12.73
C CYS A 94 -3.78 6.74 -13.46
N PRO A 95 -4.49 5.60 -13.51
CA PRO A 95 -5.85 5.55 -14.06
C PRO A 95 -6.80 6.45 -13.26
N PHE A 96 -7.95 6.76 -13.86
CA PHE A 96 -8.99 7.51 -13.16
C PHE A 96 -9.57 6.65 -12.02
N TRP A 97 -9.44 7.14 -10.79
CA TRP A 97 -9.95 6.46 -9.61
C TRP A 97 -11.35 6.96 -9.23
N PRO A 98 -12.36 6.07 -9.14
CA PRO A 98 -13.67 6.45 -8.65
C PRO A 98 -13.58 7.07 -7.24
N GLY A 99 -14.28 8.18 -7.01
CA GLY A 99 -14.41 8.77 -5.67
C GLY A 99 -13.38 9.83 -5.26
N LYS A 100 -12.42 10.19 -6.12
CA LYS A 100 -11.37 11.21 -5.85
C LYS A 100 -10.56 10.93 -4.56
N PRO A 101 -9.89 9.76 -4.47
CA PRO A 101 -9.09 9.41 -3.30
C PRO A 101 -7.96 10.42 -3.04
N SER A 102 -7.57 10.55 -1.78
CA SER A 102 -6.35 11.27 -1.40
C SER A 102 -5.11 10.45 -1.78
N THR A 103 -4.15 11.07 -2.46
CA THR A 103 -2.93 10.39 -2.94
C THR A 103 -1.73 10.75 -2.08
N ALA A 104 -0.88 9.76 -1.78
CA ALA A 104 0.41 9.96 -1.12
C ALA A 104 1.50 9.09 -1.77
N HIS A 105 2.75 9.51 -1.62
CA HIS A 105 3.91 8.71 -2.03
C HIS A 105 4.78 8.39 -0.81
N TRP A 106 4.97 7.10 -0.54
CA TRP A 106 5.84 6.58 0.52
C TRP A 106 6.94 5.72 -0.12
N GLY A 107 7.97 6.36 -0.65
CA GLY A 107 9.09 5.68 -1.30
C GLY A 107 9.87 4.78 -0.34
N PHE A 108 10.09 3.53 -0.74
CA PHE A 108 10.96 2.58 -0.06
C PHE A 108 11.88 1.88 -1.07
N PRO A 109 13.15 1.60 -0.69
CA PRO A 109 14.04 0.76 -1.48
C PRO A 109 13.38 -0.58 -1.82
N ASP A 110 13.70 -1.15 -2.98
CA ASP A 110 13.13 -2.43 -3.38
C ASP A 110 13.80 -3.59 -2.63
N PRO A 111 13.15 -4.25 -1.65
CA PRO A 111 13.81 -5.24 -0.84
C PRO A 111 14.10 -6.52 -1.64
N SER A 112 13.43 -6.76 -2.77
CA SER A 112 13.72 -7.91 -3.64
C SER A 112 15.00 -7.78 -4.45
N GLN A 113 15.61 -6.59 -4.52
CA GLN A 113 16.88 -6.39 -5.21
C GLN A 113 18.09 -6.66 -4.30
N VAL A 114 17.87 -6.80 -2.99
CA VAL A 114 18.94 -7.07 -2.02
C VAL A 114 19.54 -8.45 -2.27
N GLN A 115 20.86 -8.47 -2.49
CA GLN A 115 21.65 -9.69 -2.65
C GLN A 115 22.23 -10.12 -1.30
N GLY A 116 22.64 -11.38 -1.22
CA GLY A 116 23.22 -11.96 0.00
C GLY A 116 22.38 -13.09 0.59
N THR A 117 22.59 -13.34 1.87
CA THR A 117 21.94 -14.37 2.67
C THR A 117 20.44 -14.09 2.85
N ASP A 118 19.67 -15.13 3.16
CA ASP A 118 18.25 -14.99 3.48
C ASP A 118 18.01 -14.09 4.70
N LEU A 119 18.97 -14.04 5.63
CA LEU A 119 18.92 -13.14 6.78
C LEU A 119 18.99 -11.67 6.34
N GLU A 120 19.91 -11.33 5.45
CA GLU A 120 20.07 -9.97 4.90
C GLU A 120 18.86 -9.55 4.07
N LYS A 121 18.34 -10.45 3.24
CA LYS A 121 17.08 -10.22 2.50
C LYS A 121 15.93 -9.98 3.46
N ARG A 122 15.72 -10.85 4.45
CA ARG A 122 14.64 -10.70 5.44
C ARG A 122 14.80 -9.41 6.25
N ALA A 123 16.02 -8.98 6.55
CA ALA A 123 16.27 -7.69 7.19
C ALA A 123 15.74 -6.53 6.32
N ALA A 124 16.04 -6.52 5.02
CA ALA A 124 15.53 -5.49 4.11
C ALA A 124 14.00 -5.47 4.00
N PHE A 125 13.35 -6.64 3.94
CA PHE A 125 11.88 -6.71 3.99
C PHE A 125 11.30 -6.18 5.31
N ASN A 126 11.96 -6.46 6.44
CA ASN A 126 11.57 -5.94 7.73
C ASN A 126 11.74 -4.42 7.85
N GLU A 127 12.77 -3.83 7.25
CA GLU A 127 12.94 -2.37 7.19
C GLU A 127 11.78 -1.70 6.47
N VAL A 128 11.40 -2.22 5.30
CA VAL A 128 10.22 -1.76 4.54
C VAL A 128 8.95 -1.90 5.36
N LYS A 129 8.72 -3.08 5.98
CA LYS A 129 7.58 -3.33 6.86
C LYS A 129 7.49 -2.29 7.97
N ASN A 130 8.60 -2.04 8.66
CA ASN A 130 8.65 -1.11 9.78
C ASN A 130 8.40 0.33 9.32
N GLY A 131 8.94 0.72 8.16
CA GLY A 131 8.69 2.03 7.54
C GLY A 131 7.21 2.23 7.20
N LEU A 132 6.59 1.27 6.53
CA LEU A 132 5.15 1.27 6.22
C LEU A 132 4.30 1.33 7.47
N LYS A 133 4.63 0.52 8.48
CA LYS A 133 3.91 0.50 9.76
C LYS A 133 3.90 1.87 10.42
N ARG A 134 5.05 2.55 10.49
CA ARG A 134 5.14 3.90 11.07
C ARG A 134 4.25 4.91 10.35
N ARG A 135 4.16 4.84 9.01
CA ARG A 135 3.29 5.72 8.22
C ARG A 135 1.81 5.44 8.51
N LEU A 136 1.43 4.18 8.62
CA LEU A 136 0.07 3.76 8.99
C LEU A 136 -0.29 4.16 10.43
N ASP A 137 0.63 4.01 11.38
CA ASP A 137 0.43 4.44 12.78
C ASP A 137 0.13 5.95 12.84
N ILE A 138 0.91 6.76 12.11
CA ILE A 138 0.69 8.22 12.00
C ILE A 138 -0.66 8.51 11.36
N LEU A 139 -0.98 7.87 10.24
CA LEU A 139 -2.27 8.05 9.56
C LEU A 139 -3.45 7.68 10.47
N ALA A 140 -3.32 6.60 11.26
CA ALA A 140 -4.35 6.16 12.20
C ALA A 140 -4.60 7.16 13.32
N ALA A 141 -3.57 7.91 13.72
CA ALA A 141 -3.65 8.94 14.76
C ALA A 141 -4.23 10.27 14.26
N MET A 142 -4.35 10.46 12.94
CA MET A 142 -4.92 11.69 12.36
C MET A 142 -6.46 11.73 12.47
N PRO A 143 -7.06 12.94 12.52
CA PRO A 143 -8.52 13.11 12.48
C PRO A 143 -9.03 12.92 11.05
N LEU A 144 -9.07 11.67 10.59
CA LEU A 144 -9.43 11.29 9.21
C LEU A 144 -10.82 11.79 8.78
N GLU A 145 -11.75 11.92 9.73
CA GLU A 145 -13.09 12.48 9.49
C GLU A 145 -13.07 13.92 8.97
N LYS A 146 -12.00 14.68 9.27
CA LYS A 146 -11.80 16.04 8.75
C LYS A 146 -11.18 16.05 7.35
N LEU A 147 -10.48 14.99 6.95
CA LEU A 147 -9.92 14.85 5.60
C LEU A 147 -11.01 14.60 4.55
N ASP A 148 -12.10 13.90 4.90
CA ASP A 148 -13.29 13.75 4.04
C ASP A 148 -13.90 15.11 3.60
N SER A 149 -13.72 16.16 4.41
CA SER A 149 -14.26 17.51 4.14
C SER A 149 -13.30 18.45 3.39
N MET A 150 -12.01 18.12 3.35
CA MET A 150 -11.00 18.91 2.68
C MET A 150 -10.55 18.21 1.39
N SER A 151 -11.15 18.61 0.26
CA SER A 151 -10.50 18.42 -1.03
C SER A 151 -9.11 19.07 -0.97
N LEU A 152 -8.06 18.25 -0.92
CA LEU A 152 -6.65 18.64 -0.86
C LEU A 152 -6.21 19.37 -2.14
N LYS A 153 -6.72 20.59 -2.35
CA LYS A 153 -6.24 21.53 -3.37
C LYS A 153 -5.27 22.57 -2.81
N GLU A 154 -5.01 22.61 -1.50
CA GLU A 154 -4.27 23.71 -0.87
C GLU A 154 -3.06 23.28 0.00
N ILE A 155 -2.32 22.23 -0.36
CA ILE A 155 -1.02 21.96 0.28
C ILE A 155 0.19 22.37 -0.60
N HIS A 156 -0.02 22.83 -1.84
CA HIS A 156 1.09 23.23 -2.74
C HIS A 156 1.41 24.74 -2.81
N THR A 157 0.96 25.56 -1.86
CA THR A 157 1.34 26.97 -1.84
C THR A 157 1.67 27.42 -0.43
N LYS A 158 2.87 27.07 0.02
CA LYS A 158 3.69 27.86 0.96
C LYS A 158 5.04 27.15 1.15
N ALA A 159 5.91 27.37 0.17
CA ALA A 159 7.34 27.53 0.38
C ALA A 159 7.67 28.97 -0.03
#